data_AF-A0A9D7ATL1-F1
#
_entry.id   AF-A0A9D7ATL1-F1
#
_cell.length_a   1.000
_cell.length_b   1.000
_cell.length_c   1.000
_cell.angle_alpha   90.00
_cell.angle_beta   90.00
_cell.angle_gamma   90.00
#
_symmetry.space_group_name_H-M   'P 1'
#
loop_
_entity.id
_entity.type
_entity.pdbx_description
1 polymer ?
#
loop_
_entity_poly.entity_id
_entity_poly.type
_entity_poly.pdbx_seq_one_letter_code
_entity_poly.pdbx_strand_id
1 'polypeptide(L)'
;MPSFWFVFRHYEFDGSTLLLVQIGILMHFSGAFLYVDQHRLYDQIVLGLRYDKYVHFVNAFAATLLISRLFQVQRIALTRANNVFVVLVVLGLGAVIEIVEYAVVLTVQHNGVGGYDNNMQDLIANLAGACSFMLSKYLWNWRAKAWSTRPAKPVVNSLSPVTVKPRVIDPP
;
A
#
# COMPACT_ATOMS: atom_id res chain seq x y z
N MET A 1 25.54 -12.10 0.75
CA MET A 1 24.89 -11.18 1.71
C MET A 1 25.19 -9.69 1.45
N PRO A 2 26.35 -9.24 0.89
CA PRO A 2 26.53 -7.82 0.51
C PRO A 2 25.75 -7.41 -0.76
N SER A 3 25.47 -8.36 -1.66
CA SER A 3 24.94 -8.11 -3.00
C SER A 3 23.55 -7.49 -3.05
N PHE A 4 22.65 -7.85 -2.13
CA PHE A 4 21.28 -7.32 -2.11
C PHE A 4 21.23 -5.84 -1.73
N TRP A 5 22.05 -5.41 -0.77
CA TRP A 5 22.14 -4.00 -0.36
C TRP A 5 22.59 -3.10 -1.50
N PHE A 6 23.54 -3.55 -2.31
CA PHE A 6 23.96 -2.81 -3.50
C PHE A 6 22.85 -2.67 -4.53
N VAL A 7 21.97 -3.66 -4.70
CA VAL A 7 20.85 -3.57 -5.64
C VAL A 7 19.80 -2.56 -5.15
N PHE A 8 19.42 -2.60 -3.87
CA PHE A 8 18.33 -1.76 -3.36
C PHE A 8 18.72 -0.29 -3.16
N ARG A 9 19.99 0.01 -2.85
CA ARG A 9 20.42 1.41 -2.63
C ARG A 9 20.37 2.30 -3.88
N HIS A 10 20.22 1.71 -5.06
CA HIS A 10 20.10 2.43 -6.32
C HIS A 10 18.66 2.85 -6.63
N TYR A 11 17.68 2.42 -5.82
CA TYR A 11 16.28 2.74 -6.02
C TYR A 11 15.76 3.66 -4.92
N GLU A 12 15.24 4.81 -5.33
CA GLU A 12 14.57 5.74 -4.44
C GLU A 12 13.13 5.28 -4.23
N PHE A 13 12.79 4.92 -2.99
CA PHE A 13 11.42 4.62 -2.59
C PHE A 13 10.76 5.85 -2.00
N ASP A 14 9.49 6.06 -2.30
CA ASP A 14 8.72 7.14 -1.70
C ASP A 14 8.59 6.94 -0.17
N GLY A 15 8.58 8.05 0.57
CA GLY A 15 8.51 8.02 2.04
C GLY A 15 7.29 7.28 2.58
N SER A 16 6.16 7.29 1.86
CA SER A 16 4.96 6.53 2.21
C SER A 16 5.18 5.01 2.15
N THR A 17 5.90 4.52 1.14
CA THR A 17 6.25 3.10 1.00
C THR A 17 7.13 2.66 2.15
N LEU A 18 8.16 3.45 2.47
CA LEU A 18 9.06 3.18 3.58
C LEU A 18 8.32 3.19 4.94
N LEU A 19 7.44 4.17 5.15
CA LEU A 19 6.64 4.27 6.36
C LEU A 19 5.71 3.06 6.54
N LEU A 20 4.99 2.66 5.48
CA LEU A 20 4.08 1.52 5.54
C LEU A 20 4.81 0.21 5.81
N VAL A 21 5.98 -0.01 5.19
CA VAL A 21 6.81 -1.18 5.47
C VAL A 21 7.29 -1.16 6.93
N GLN A 22 7.72 -0.01 7.45
CA GLN A 22 8.14 0.11 8.85
C GLN A 22 6.98 -0.16 9.82
N ILE A 23 5.79 0.36 9.55
CA ILE A 23 4.59 0.07 10.34
C ILE A 23 4.32 -1.44 10.35
N GLY A 24 4.37 -2.09 9.19
CA GLY A 24 4.18 -3.53 9.08
C GLY A 24 5.20 -4.34 9.91
N ILE A 25 6.48 -3.96 9.82
CA ILE A 25 7.56 -4.55 10.62
C ILE A 25 7.30 -4.36 12.12
N LEU A 26 6.96 -3.14 12.54
CA LEU A 26 6.66 -2.84 13.94
C LEU A 26 5.46 -3.62 14.44
N MET A 27 4.38 -3.71 13.66
CA MET A 27 3.20 -4.49 14.01
C MET A 27 3.52 -5.98 14.17
N HIS A 28 4.34 -6.54 13.27
CA HIS A 28 4.75 -7.94 13.30
C HIS A 28 5.60 -8.25 14.55
N PHE A 29 6.60 -7.44 14.83
CA PHE A 29 7.42 -7.61 16.03
C PHE A 29 6.64 -7.38 17.32
N SER A 30 5.75 -6.38 17.32
CA SER A 30 4.87 -6.15 18.46
C SER A 30 3.95 -7.34 18.70
N GLY A 31 3.41 -7.96 17.64
CA GLY A 31 2.61 -9.19 17.69
C GLY A 31 3.33 -10.33 18.40
N ALA A 32 4.62 -10.50 18.11
CA ALA A 32 5.44 -11.58 18.64
C ALA A 32 5.93 -11.33 20.08
N PHE A 33 6.31 -10.09 20.40
CA PHE A 33 7.06 -9.77 21.62
C PHE A 33 6.25 -9.07 22.71
N LEU A 34 5.13 -8.44 22.39
CA LEU A 34 4.27 -7.84 23.40
C LEU A 34 3.30 -8.88 23.95
N TYR A 35 3.15 -8.88 25.27
CA TYR A 35 2.23 -9.72 25.99
C TYR A 35 1.13 -8.86 26.61
N VAL A 36 -0.11 -9.29 26.42
CA VAL A 36 -1.31 -8.71 27.02
C VAL A 36 -2.03 -9.85 27.71
N ASP A 37 -2.34 -9.70 28.99
CA ASP A 37 -3.00 -10.74 29.80
C ASP A 37 -2.33 -12.12 29.74
N GLN A 38 -0.98 -12.16 29.80
CA GLN A 38 -0.14 -13.37 29.70
C GLN A 38 -0.16 -14.09 28.33
N HIS A 39 -0.89 -13.56 27.35
CA HIS A 39 -0.90 -14.06 25.98
C HIS A 39 -0.16 -13.09 25.06
N ARG A 40 0.42 -13.59 23.96
CA ARG A 40 1.09 -12.70 22.99
C ARG A 40 0.04 -11.87 22.27
N LEU A 41 0.44 -10.69 21.81
CA LEU A 41 -0.44 -9.80 21.09
C LEU A 41 -1.06 -10.47 19.85
N TYR A 42 -0.35 -11.39 19.18
CA TYR A 42 -0.91 -12.19 18.09
C TYR A 42 -2.16 -13.01 18.44
N ASP A 43 -2.26 -13.46 19.68
CA ASP A 43 -3.35 -14.33 20.14
C ASP A 43 -4.58 -13.50 20.58
N GLN A 44 -4.43 -12.17 20.64
CA GLN A 44 -5.49 -11.28 21.07
C GLN A 44 -6.56 -11.09 20.00
N ILE A 45 -7.82 -11.06 20.45
CA ILE A 45 -8.98 -10.80 19.59
C ILE A 45 -9.31 -9.30 19.67
N VAL A 46 -9.15 -8.61 18.55
CA VAL A 46 -9.47 -7.20 18.38
C VAL A 46 -10.63 -7.11 17.40
N LEU A 47 -11.72 -6.46 17.79
CA LEU A 47 -12.93 -6.28 16.95
C LEU A 47 -13.47 -7.59 16.33
N GLY A 48 -13.35 -8.70 17.06
CA GLY A 48 -13.84 -10.02 16.64
C GLY A 48 -12.90 -10.81 15.72
N LEU A 49 -11.71 -10.29 15.41
CA LEU A 49 -10.67 -11.01 14.66
C LEU A 49 -9.38 -11.09 15.46
N ARG A 50 -8.60 -12.14 15.24
CA ARG A 50 -7.26 -12.26 15.83
C ARG A 50 -6.34 -11.16 15.29
N TYR A 51 -5.44 -10.67 16.14
CA TYR A 51 -4.52 -9.58 15.81
C TYR A 51 -3.62 -9.90 14.61
N ASP A 52 -3.19 -11.15 14.48
CA ASP A 52 -2.40 -11.64 13.34
C ASP A 52 -3.02 -11.28 11.98
N LYS A 53 -4.35 -11.38 11.82
CA LYS A 53 -5.05 -11.04 10.58
C LYS A 53 -4.84 -9.58 10.17
N TYR A 54 -4.76 -8.66 11.14
CA TYR A 54 -4.47 -7.26 10.86
C TYR A 54 -3.02 -7.08 10.40
N VAL A 55 -2.08 -7.82 11.01
CA VAL A 55 -0.67 -7.81 10.60
C VAL A 55 -0.53 -8.33 9.17
N HIS A 56 -1.15 -9.46 8.84
CA HIS A 56 -1.15 -10.03 7.48
C HIS A 56 -1.76 -9.07 6.46
N PHE A 57 -2.90 -8.45 6.79
CA PHE A 57 -3.53 -7.45 5.93
C PHE A 57 -2.61 -6.25 5.65
N VAL A 58 -2.04 -5.64 6.70
CA VAL A 58 -1.17 -4.45 6.56
C VAL A 58 0.11 -4.79 5.81
N ASN A 59 0.74 -5.93 6.14
CA ASN A 59 1.95 -6.38 5.47
C ASN A 59 1.70 -6.69 4.00
N ALA A 60 0.60 -7.35 3.66
CA ALA A 60 0.25 -7.62 2.26
C ALA A 60 -0.08 -6.33 1.49
N PHE A 61 -0.75 -5.36 2.12
CA PHE A 61 -0.97 -4.04 1.52
C PHE A 61 0.37 -3.34 1.19
N ALA A 62 1.28 -3.28 2.17
CA ALA A 62 2.59 -2.67 2.01
C ALA A 62 3.46 -3.42 0.98
N ALA A 63 3.44 -4.75 1.00
CA ALA A 63 4.13 -5.59 0.03
C ALA A 63 3.59 -5.37 -1.39
N THR A 64 2.27 -5.23 -1.56
CA THR A 64 1.65 -4.96 -2.87
C THR A 64 2.06 -3.60 -3.42
N LEU A 65 2.16 -2.58 -2.57
CA LEU A 65 2.74 -1.28 -2.91
C LEU A 65 4.19 -1.45 -3.37
N LEU A 66 5.02 -2.12 -2.55
CA LEU A 66 6.44 -2.31 -2.82
C LEU A 66 6.68 -3.07 -4.14
N ILE A 67 5.99 -4.19 -4.36
CA ILE A 67 6.12 -4.98 -5.60
C ILE A 67 5.59 -4.20 -6.80
N SER A 68 4.51 -3.42 -6.66
CA SER A 68 4.03 -2.53 -7.72
C SER A 68 5.08 -1.48 -8.09
N ARG A 69 5.80 -0.92 -7.11
CA ARG A 69 6.92 0.01 -7.34
C ARG A 69 8.09 -0.68 -8.02
N LEU A 70 8.44 -1.88 -7.59
CA LEU A 70 9.51 -2.66 -8.21
C LEU A 70 9.20 -2.96 -9.69
N PHE A 71 7.95 -3.28 -10.02
CA PHE A 71 7.52 -3.48 -11.41
C PHE A 71 7.68 -2.20 -12.24
N GLN A 72 7.34 -1.03 -11.69
CA GLN A 72 7.54 0.26 -12.36
C GLN A 72 9.02 0.55 -12.62
N VAL A 73 9.86 0.32 -11.61
CA VAL A 73 11.31 0.48 -11.69
C VAL A 73 11.91 -0.42 -12.78
N GLN A 74 11.45 -1.66 -12.86
CA GLN A 74 11.86 -2.62 -13.89
C GLN A 74 11.20 -2.40 -15.25
N ARG A 75 10.45 -1.30 -15.43
CA ARG A 75 9.73 -0.93 -16.65
C ARG A 75 8.75 -2.02 -17.13
N ILE A 76 8.24 -2.83 -16.21
CA ILE A 76 7.18 -3.79 -16.47
C ILE A 76 5.85 -3.04 -16.50
N ALA A 77 5.19 -3.01 -17.65
CA ALA A 77 3.95 -2.27 -17.83
C ALA A 77 2.88 -2.74 -16.83
N LEU A 78 2.28 -1.85 -16.04
CA LEU A 78 1.22 -2.22 -15.08
C LEU A 78 -0.15 -2.35 -15.77
N THR A 79 -0.24 -3.27 -16.73
CA THR A 79 -1.50 -3.67 -17.37
C THR A 79 -2.44 -4.34 -16.35
N ARG A 80 -3.71 -4.57 -16.73
CA ARG A 80 -4.66 -5.30 -15.87
C ARG A 80 -4.13 -6.68 -15.48
N ALA A 81 -3.56 -7.41 -16.45
CA ALA A 81 -2.94 -8.72 -16.21
C ALA A 81 -1.75 -8.62 -15.24
N ASN A 82 -0.89 -7.61 -15.39
CA ASN A 82 0.28 -7.45 -14.52
C ASN A 82 -0.12 -7.03 -13.10
N ASN A 83 -1.22 -6.29 -12.92
CA ASN A 83 -1.75 -6.02 -11.56
C ASN A 83 -2.25 -7.31 -10.88
N VAL A 84 -2.89 -8.23 -11.61
CA VAL A 84 -3.23 -9.56 -11.07
C VAL A 84 -1.97 -10.32 -10.68
N PHE A 85 -0.95 -10.29 -11.54
CA PHE A 85 0.33 -10.94 -11.25
C PHE A 85 1.00 -10.39 -9.99
N VAL A 86 0.95 -9.08 -9.75
CA VAL A 86 1.44 -8.49 -8.50
C VAL A 86 0.71 -9.05 -7.27
N VAL A 87 -0.62 -9.19 -7.33
CA VAL A 87 -1.39 -9.82 -6.24
C VAL A 87 -0.95 -11.26 -6.03
N LEU A 88 -0.79 -12.04 -7.11
CA LEU A 88 -0.33 -13.43 -7.04
C LEU A 88 1.09 -13.55 -6.45
N VAL A 89 2.00 -12.63 -6.79
CA VAL A 89 3.34 -12.58 -6.19
C VAL A 89 3.25 -12.36 -4.69
N VAL A 90 2.44 -11.40 -4.24
CA VAL A 90 2.28 -11.11 -2.80
C VAL A 90 1.64 -12.29 -2.07
N LEU A 91 0.64 -12.95 -2.66
CA LEU A 91 0.06 -14.18 -2.09
C LEU A 91 1.06 -15.32 -2.04
N GLY A 92 1.89 -15.48 -3.08
CA GLY A 92 2.96 -16.47 -3.10
C GLY A 92 3.99 -16.22 -2.00
N LEU A 93 4.39 -14.97 -1.79
CA LEU A 93 5.27 -14.58 -0.68
C LEU A 93 4.62 -14.87 0.68
N GLY A 94 3.34 -14.53 0.84
CA GLY A 94 2.57 -14.87 2.04
C GLY A 94 2.52 -16.37 2.30
N ALA A 95 2.22 -17.18 1.27
CA ALA A 95 2.19 -18.63 1.37
C ALA A 95 3.53 -19.24 1.78
N VAL A 96 4.66 -18.67 1.32
CA VAL A 96 5.99 -19.09 1.78
C VAL A 96 6.14 -18.85 3.29
N ILE A 97 5.68 -17.72 3.81
CA ILE A 97 5.68 -17.45 5.26
C ILE A 97 4.80 -18.46 5.99
N GLU A 98 3.58 -18.72 5.52
CA GLU A 98 2.68 -19.71 6.14
C GLU A 98 3.25 -21.14 6.14
N ILE A 99 4.01 -21.51 5.10
CA ILE A 99 4.70 -22.81 5.05
C ILE A 99 5.79 -22.88 6.12
N VAL A 100 6.53 -21.78 6.34
CA VAL A 100 7.54 -21.70 7.40
C VAL A 100 6.86 -21.77 8.77
N GLU A 101 5.76 -21.07 8.98
CA GLU A 101 4.99 -21.15 10.24
C GLU A 101 4.49 -22.57 10.48
N TYR A 102 3.91 -23.22 9.46
CA TYR A 102 3.47 -24.60 9.57
C TYR A 102 4.63 -25.56 9.88
N ALA A 103 5.82 -25.34 9.30
CA ALA A 103 7.01 -26.12 9.64
C ALA A 103 7.43 -25.90 11.11
N VAL A 104 7.30 -24.69 11.65
CA VAL A 104 7.54 -24.40 13.08
C VAL A 104 6.50 -25.11 13.96
N VAL A 105 5.23 -25.17 13.56
CA VAL A 105 4.20 -25.96 14.27
C VAL A 105 4.64 -27.42 14.45
N LEU A 106 5.22 -28.01 13.40
CA LEU A 106 5.63 -29.41 13.40
C LEU A 106 6.94 -29.68 14.16
N THR A 107 7.81 -28.68 14.31
CA THR A 107 9.21 -28.91 14.77
C THR A 107 9.51 -28.30 16.14
N VAL A 108 8.77 -27.28 16.58
CA VAL A 108 9.04 -26.55 17.82
C VAL A 108 7.88 -26.77 18.80
N GLN A 109 8.15 -27.33 19.98
CA GLN A 109 7.13 -27.48 21.01
C GLN A 109 6.79 -26.12 21.65
N HIS A 110 5.52 -25.95 22.07
CA HIS A 110 5.01 -24.69 22.62
C HIS A 110 5.30 -23.49 21.69
N ASN A 111 5.24 -23.75 20.38
CA ASN A 111 5.30 -22.70 19.39
C ASN A 111 4.05 -21.83 19.52
N GLY A 112 4.23 -20.55 19.22
CA GLY A 112 3.16 -19.58 19.25
C GLY A 112 2.65 -19.21 17.85
N VAL A 113 2.75 -20.12 16.89
CA VAL A 113 2.26 -19.85 15.53
C VAL A 113 0.89 -20.48 15.33
N GLY A 114 0.17 -20.00 14.32
CA GLY A 114 -1.15 -20.50 13.99
C GLY A 114 -1.13 -21.95 13.50
N GLY A 115 -2.24 -22.67 13.72
CA GLY A 115 -2.49 -23.96 13.08
C GLY A 115 -3.07 -23.80 11.66
N TYR A 116 -3.42 -24.90 11.00
CA TYR A 116 -3.88 -24.91 9.60
C TYR A 116 -4.99 -23.90 9.27
N ASP A 117 -6.06 -23.85 10.09
CA ASP A 117 -7.17 -22.92 9.88
C ASP A 117 -6.73 -21.45 10.03
N ASN A 118 -5.73 -21.20 10.88
CA ASN A 118 -5.17 -19.88 11.06
C ASN A 118 -4.47 -19.42 9.79
N ASN A 119 -3.58 -20.26 9.25
CA ASN A 119 -2.77 -19.95 8.07
C ASN A 119 -3.67 -19.71 6.85
N MET A 120 -4.78 -20.44 6.73
CA MET A 120 -5.75 -20.17 5.67
C MET A 120 -6.42 -18.80 5.84
N GLN A 121 -6.77 -18.41 7.07
CA GLN A 121 -7.28 -17.07 7.36
C GLN A 121 -6.21 -15.98 7.13
N ASP A 122 -4.93 -16.28 7.38
CA ASP A 122 -3.82 -15.37 7.09
C ASP A 122 -3.65 -15.15 5.58
N LEU A 123 -3.78 -16.18 4.77
CA LEU A 123 -3.83 -16.04 3.30
C LEU A 123 -5.04 -15.22 2.83
N ILE A 124 -6.20 -15.37 3.46
CA ILE A 124 -7.37 -14.53 3.17
C ILE A 124 -7.09 -13.08 3.54
N ALA A 125 -6.46 -12.82 4.69
CA ALA A 125 -6.05 -11.47 5.10
C ALA A 125 -5.01 -10.87 4.13
N ASN A 126 -4.06 -11.69 3.66
CA ASN A 126 -3.08 -11.29 2.66
C ASN A 126 -3.77 -10.89 1.34
N LEU A 127 -4.74 -11.69 0.87
CA LEU A 127 -5.54 -11.40 -0.33
C LEU A 127 -6.30 -10.09 -0.16
N ALA A 128 -6.96 -9.89 0.98
CA ALA A 128 -7.72 -8.68 1.28
C ALA A 128 -6.82 -7.43 1.28
N GLY A 129 -5.63 -7.51 1.89
CA GLY A 129 -4.66 -6.42 1.91
C GLY A 129 -4.17 -6.04 0.51
N ALA A 130 -3.81 -7.05 -0.30
CA ALA A 130 -3.35 -6.84 -1.67
C ALA A 130 -4.43 -6.24 -2.57
N CYS A 131 -5.66 -6.76 -2.49
CA CYS A 131 -6.80 -6.21 -3.23
C CYS A 131 -7.14 -4.78 -2.79
N SER A 132 -7.05 -4.48 -1.49
CA SER A 132 -7.31 -3.13 -0.95
C SER A 132 -6.32 -2.11 -1.50
N PHE A 133 -5.04 -2.48 -1.64
CA PHE A 133 -4.07 -1.62 -2.30
C PHE A 133 -4.42 -1.38 -3.77
N MET A 134 -4.73 -2.44 -4.53
CA MET A 134 -5.09 -2.33 -5.94
C MET A 134 -6.33 -1.45 -6.16
N LEU A 135 -7.34 -1.60 -5.30
CA LEU A 135 -8.52 -0.76 -5.31
C LEU A 135 -8.18 0.70 -5.01
N SER A 136 -7.38 0.95 -3.96
CA SER A 136 -6.94 2.30 -3.58
C SER A 136 -6.20 3.00 -4.73
N LYS A 137 -5.29 2.28 -5.37
CA LYS A 137 -4.54 2.73 -6.57
C LYS A 137 -5.49 3.04 -7.73
N TYR A 138 -6.47 2.17 -8.00
CA TYR A 138 -7.44 2.38 -9.07
C TYR A 138 -8.29 3.64 -8.81
N LEU A 139 -8.82 3.79 -7.59
CA LEU A 139 -9.63 4.94 -7.18
C LEU A 139 -8.84 6.25 -7.22
N TRP A 140 -7.58 6.22 -6.79
CA TRP A 140 -6.69 7.38 -6.87
C TRP A 140 -6.47 7.84 -8.31
N ASN A 141 -6.12 6.90 -9.19
CA ASN A 141 -5.87 7.20 -10.60
C ASN A 141 -7.14 7.68 -11.31
N TRP A 142 -8.30 7.11 -10.98
CA TRP A 142 -9.59 7.55 -11.49
C TRP A 142 -9.90 9.00 -11.07
N ARG A 143 -9.70 9.35 -9.78
CA ARG A 143 -9.89 10.71 -9.26
C ARG A 143 -8.95 11.73 -9.92
N ALA A 144 -7.67 11.39 -10.05
CA ALA A 144 -6.68 12.26 -10.68
C ALA A 144 -7.06 12.57 -12.14
N LYS A 145 -7.49 11.55 -12.89
CA LYS A 145 -7.97 11.71 -14.27
C LYS A 145 -9.23 12.58 -14.33
N ALA A 146 -10.21 12.34 -13.45
CA ALA A 146 -11.44 13.12 -13.39
C ALA A 146 -11.20 14.60 -13.05
N TRP A 147 -10.18 14.91 -12.24
CA TRP A 147 -9.78 16.29 -11.95
C TRP A 147 -9.13 16.97 -13.16
N SER A 148 -8.29 16.26 -13.90
CA SER A 148 -7.65 16.80 -15.11
C SER A 148 -8.62 17.11 -16.25
N THR A 149 -9.77 16.42 -16.30
CA THR A 149 -10.78 16.63 -17.37
C THR A 149 -11.81 17.70 -17.03
N ARG A 150 -11.71 18.36 -15.87
CA ARG A 150 -12.59 19.50 -15.56
C ARG A 150 -12.24 20.66 -16.51
N PRO A 151 -13.23 21.25 -17.22
CA PRO A 151 -12.96 22.40 -18.06
C PRO A 151 -12.33 23.50 -17.19
N ALA A 152 -11.22 24.08 -17.66
CA ALA A 152 -10.61 25.22 -17.00
C ALA A 152 -11.71 26.28 -16.80
N LYS A 153 -11.79 26.86 -15.59
CA LYS A 153 -12.68 28.00 -15.36
C LYS A 153 -12.39 29.01 -16.46
N PRO A 154 -13.40 29.49 -17.21
CA PRO A 154 -13.16 30.55 -18.18
C PRO A 154 -12.50 31.69 -17.42
N VAL A 155 -11.32 32.11 -17.87
CA VAL A 155 -10.71 33.35 -17.42
C VAL A 155 -11.67 34.42 -17.92
N VAL A 156 -12.56 34.87 -17.04
CA VAL A 156 -13.37 36.05 -17.31
C VAL A 156 -12.36 37.19 -17.37
N ASN A 157 -11.95 37.54 -18.58
CA ASN A 157 -11.22 38.77 -18.84
C ASN A 157 -12.15 39.90 -18.41
N SER A 158 -11.99 40.36 -17.18
CA SER A 158 -12.51 41.63 -16.69
C SER A 158 -11.69 42.76 -17.31
N LEU A 159 -11.66 42.80 -18.64
CA LEU A 159 -11.35 44.02 -19.36
C LEU A 159 -12.67 44.76 -19.50
N SER A 160 -13.00 45.50 -18.45
CA SER A 160 -13.93 46.62 -18.56
C SER A 160 -13.49 47.47 -19.75
N PRO A 161 -14.38 47.83 -20.68
CA PRO A 161 -14.01 48.75 -21.75
C PRO A 161 -13.59 50.07 -21.10
N VAL A 162 -12.30 50.41 -21.23
CA VAL A 162 -11.80 51.73 -20.87
C VAL A 162 -12.49 52.70 -21.81
N THR A 163 -13.54 53.36 -21.33
CA THR A 163 -14.19 54.48 -22.01
C THR A 163 -13.18 55.61 -22.13
N VAL A 164 -12.57 55.74 -23.30
CA VAL A 164 -11.74 56.89 -23.66
C VAL A 164 -12.69 58.09 -23.77
N LYS A 165 -12.61 59.03 -22.82
CA LYS A 165 -13.29 60.32 -22.94
C LYS A 165 -12.65 61.11 -24.09
N PRO A 166 -13.44 61.65 -25.05
CA PRO A 166 -12.89 62.52 -26.08
C PRO A 166 -12.34 63.81 -25.45
N ARG A 167 -11.12 64.17 -25.85
CA ARG A 167 -10.47 65.43 -25.46
C ARG A 167 -11.15 66.55 -26.23
N VAL A 168 -11.87 67.42 -25.53
CA VAL A 168 -12.38 68.68 -26.08
C VAL A 168 -11.16 69.55 -26.41
N ILE A 169 -11.05 69.96 -27.67
CA ILE A 169 -10.08 70.94 -28.14
C ILE A 169 -10.81 72.28 -28.08
N ASP A 170 -10.32 73.21 -27.25
CA ASP A 170 -10.88 74.55 -27.19
C ASP A 170 -10.48 75.34 -28.46
N PRO A 171 -11.41 76.07 -29.10
CA PRO A 171 -11.12 76.91 -30.26
C PRO A 171 -10.32 78.18 -29.88
N PRO A 172 -9.65 78.81 -30.87
CA PRO A 172 -8.55 79.77 -30.69
C PRO A 172 -8.93 81.10 -30.02
#